data_AF-A0A0C2N4G7-F1
#
_entry.id   AF-A0A0C2N4G7-F1
#
_cell.length_a   1.000
_cell.length_b   1.000
_cell.length_c   1.000
_cell.angle_alpha   90.00
_cell.angle_beta   90.00
_cell.angle_gamma   90.00
#
_symmetry.space_group_name_H-M   'P 1'
#
loop_
_entity.id
_entity.type
_entity.pdbx_description
1 polymer ?
#
loop_
_entity_poly.entity_id
_entity_poly.type
_entity_poly.pdbx_seq_one_letter_code
_entity_poly.pdbx_strand_id
1 'polypeptide(L)'
;MEPSNVTDFTEYDQAVHQYIVGVQSHDLATQMEAVKNFISDYLHRYFSKRYSVFIENFPDELFADFKRVCEVGINVGAYQDNKKLFFEVFIFISRSASFIGHFKEKLFLELFLKVIKNSDSAPCLDLIPLISSIEVLVSCDTNKSIFINENAIFNFYCYFPIKANNLSQRFKDICQRLYNDCGLPESEKSNLCPVQLKENLNQIINRYSSCQEEDIQYMLFTILKMLNRLRMLDKVKFNINQFFNCMNSTLMHVINTNDGLRFLRRMPNICHFLLTGFRNVFHIDSIDTLMSIAAMCAINISIKMEKFIRYRIYWTSNYEMNFYIIYLALVSFPIIDHNSNPWLRRMFVELHHWVRISIQNNLIEEFRFDWKFLIMQYYIKSIYTLNIPVTDQDIQSINLFMNTLVGNKDLNLHFSYLNSQWFIHLYQSLKDYQSLRSTGSAQIQIILQDLIVALSDKRYINKLKSDQKLFKYENLRSHYLPMITEDFIKSVFSQCQSQMCHAYNNQSLDHIDNEEIKLYNQIMRKVVIFLNESNYLDQKTAKDFMQLLNPNIIFSSNVEGDPNDIRSNSDDVVLYNASTETNALSKLPLHALFNWFYLIYEMKFMFGDINSKFADLN
;
A
#
# COMPACT_ATOMS: atom_id res chain seq x y z
N MET A 1 51.17 -25.01 20.89
CA MET A 1 52.51 -24.47 21.16
C MET A 1 52.62 -23.16 20.41
N GLU A 2 52.33 -22.06 21.10
CA GLU A 2 52.54 -20.70 20.57
C GLU A 2 54.05 -20.41 20.58
N PRO A 3 54.63 -19.90 19.48
CA PRO A 3 56.02 -19.47 19.48
C PRO A 3 56.19 -18.25 20.39
N SER A 4 57.10 -18.36 21.34
CA SER A 4 57.49 -17.30 22.27
C SER A 4 58.27 -16.21 21.54
N ASN A 5 57.55 -15.21 21.01
CA ASN A 5 58.12 -13.97 20.47
C ASN A 5 58.48 -13.02 21.61
N VAL A 6 59.72 -13.10 22.11
CA VAL A 6 60.24 -12.21 23.18
C VAL A 6 61.05 -11.01 22.61
N THR A 7 61.28 -10.95 21.30
CA THR A 7 62.18 -9.95 20.67
C THR A 7 61.51 -8.70 20.10
N ASP A 8 60.21 -8.49 20.28
CA ASP A 8 59.47 -7.48 19.51
C ASP A 8 59.18 -6.19 20.33
N PHE A 9 59.34 -6.19 21.66
CA PHE A 9 58.99 -5.05 22.53
C PHE A 9 59.81 -3.77 22.31
N THR A 10 61.08 -3.87 21.90
CA THR A 10 61.98 -2.70 21.80
C THR A 10 61.71 -1.85 20.56
N GLU A 11 61.39 -2.45 19.42
CA GLU A 11 61.02 -1.72 18.21
C GLU A 11 59.66 -1.03 18.38
N TYR A 12 58.77 -1.62 19.19
CA TYR A 12 57.46 -1.05 19.48
C TYR A 12 57.52 0.24 20.28
N ASP A 13 58.31 0.27 21.35
CA ASP A 13 58.46 1.46 22.17
C ASP A 13 59.14 2.57 21.37
N GLN A 14 59.99 2.22 20.40
CA GLN A 14 60.65 3.18 19.53
C GLN A 14 59.68 3.90 18.58
N ALA A 15 58.80 3.20 17.87
CA ALA A 15 57.84 3.84 16.96
C ALA A 15 56.82 4.72 17.71
N VAL A 16 56.36 4.27 18.88
CA VAL A 16 55.51 5.09 19.76
C VAL A 16 56.25 6.34 20.24
N HIS A 17 57.51 6.19 20.68
CA HIS A 17 58.32 7.32 21.13
C HIS A 17 58.58 8.33 20.01
N GLN A 18 58.93 7.86 18.80
CA GLN A 18 59.13 8.70 17.62
C GLN A 18 57.87 9.47 17.27
N TYR A 19 56.70 8.84 17.34
CA TYR A 19 55.42 9.52 17.15
C TYR A 19 55.20 10.62 18.19
N ILE A 20 55.35 10.32 19.48
CA ILE A 20 55.15 11.30 20.56
C ILE A 20 56.09 12.50 20.41
N VAL A 21 57.36 12.26 20.09
CA VAL A 21 58.34 13.35 19.85
C VAL A 21 57.97 14.14 18.60
N GLY A 22 57.58 13.47 17.52
CA GLY A 22 57.23 14.10 16.25
C GLY A 22 55.98 14.99 16.34
N VAL A 23 54.93 14.54 17.04
CA VAL A 23 53.69 15.32 17.21
C VAL A 23 53.84 16.52 18.15
N GLN A 24 54.90 16.57 18.95
CA GLN A 24 55.24 17.73 19.79
C GLN A 24 56.02 18.83 19.04
N SER A 25 56.42 18.58 17.79
CA SER A 25 57.08 19.59 16.94
C SER A 25 56.15 20.77 16.64
N HIS A 26 56.68 22.00 16.54
CA HIS A 26 55.94 23.18 16.07
C HIS A 26 55.83 23.26 14.54
N ASP A 27 56.47 22.34 13.81
CA ASP A 27 56.41 22.28 12.35
C ASP A 27 55.31 21.31 11.91
N LEU A 28 54.28 21.83 11.22
CA LEU A 28 53.13 21.06 10.74
C LEU A 28 53.55 19.90 9.82
N ALA A 29 54.56 20.10 8.98
CA ALA A 29 55.06 19.04 8.09
C ALA A 29 55.64 17.86 8.89
N THR A 30 56.43 18.16 9.93
CA THR A 30 56.95 17.16 10.87
C THR A 30 55.82 16.42 11.60
N GLN A 31 54.79 17.14 12.06
CA GLN A 31 53.62 16.50 12.70
C GLN A 31 52.87 15.56 11.73
N MET A 32 52.63 15.99 10.49
CA MET A 32 51.99 15.18 9.46
C MET A 32 52.78 13.92 9.15
N GLU A 33 54.10 14.03 9.03
CA GLU A 33 54.98 12.90 8.75
C GLU A 33 55.02 11.90 9.91
N ALA A 34 55.06 12.38 11.16
CA ALA A 34 54.96 11.54 12.34
C ALA A 34 53.64 10.74 12.37
N VAL A 35 52.52 11.38 12.02
CA VAL A 35 51.21 10.73 11.94
C VAL A 35 51.18 9.66 10.83
N LYS A 36 51.71 9.96 9.64
CA LYS A 36 51.79 8.99 8.52
C LYS A 36 52.61 7.76 8.87
N ASN A 37 53.79 7.98 9.46
CA ASN A 37 54.68 6.89 9.86
C ASN A 37 54.02 6.00 10.90
N PHE A 38 53.36 6.59 11.90
CA PHE A 38 52.61 5.82 12.90
C PHE A 38 51.47 5.00 12.27
N ILE A 39 50.67 5.60 11.37
CA ILE A 39 49.61 4.87 10.68
C ILE A 39 50.20 3.71 9.86
N SER A 40 51.27 3.95 9.11
CA SER A 40 51.94 2.93 8.29
C SER A 40 52.42 1.74 9.13
N ASP A 41 53.10 2.01 10.24
CA ASP A 41 53.69 0.99 11.12
C ASP A 41 52.63 0.11 11.82
N TYR A 42 51.42 0.66 12.01
CA TYR A 42 50.35 0.01 12.76
C TYR A 42 49.12 -0.36 11.93
N LEU A 43 49.07 -0.05 10.62
CA LEU A 43 47.91 -0.32 9.77
C LEU A 43 47.50 -1.80 9.78
N HIS A 44 48.47 -2.71 9.92
CA HIS A 44 48.22 -4.16 9.88
C HIS A 44 48.17 -4.82 11.27
N ARG A 45 48.33 -4.05 12.35
CA ARG A 45 48.53 -4.56 13.72
C ARG A 45 47.37 -4.13 14.63
N TYR A 46 46.52 -5.08 15.06
CA TYR A 46 45.37 -4.77 15.91
C TYR A 46 45.76 -4.76 17.41
N PHE A 47 46.08 -3.58 17.97
CA PHE A 47 46.41 -3.43 19.39
C PHE A 47 45.68 -2.24 20.02
N SER A 48 44.71 -2.51 20.89
CA SER A 48 43.84 -1.48 21.51
C SER A 48 44.62 -0.36 22.23
N LYS A 49 45.67 -0.69 22.99
CA LYS A 49 46.47 0.30 23.75
C LYS A 49 47.18 1.33 22.85
N ARG A 50 47.43 1.03 21.58
CA ARG A 50 48.18 1.93 20.68
C ARG A 50 47.30 3.03 20.12
N TYR A 51 46.03 2.73 19.90
CA TYR A 51 45.05 3.73 19.48
C TYR A 51 44.81 4.79 20.57
N SER A 52 44.90 4.43 21.86
CA SER A 52 44.77 5.45 22.93
C SER A 52 45.94 6.42 22.88
N VAL A 53 47.17 5.92 22.74
CA VAL A 53 48.37 6.77 22.63
C VAL A 53 48.27 7.68 21.40
N PHE A 54 47.83 7.16 20.26
CA PHE A 54 47.61 7.95 19.05
C PHE A 54 46.57 9.05 19.26
N ILE A 55 45.40 8.74 19.83
CA ILE A 55 44.33 9.72 20.02
C ILE A 55 44.72 10.75 21.08
N GLU A 56 45.26 10.32 22.22
CA GLU A 56 45.66 11.18 23.34
C GLU A 56 46.71 12.21 22.90
N ASN A 57 47.72 11.78 22.14
CA ASN A 57 48.82 12.62 21.67
C ASN A 57 48.59 13.22 20.27
N PHE A 58 47.40 13.08 19.69
CA PHE A 58 47.14 13.65 18.36
C PHE A 58 47.37 15.18 18.36
N PRO A 59 48.16 15.73 17.42
CA PRO A 59 48.58 17.13 17.44
C PRO A 59 47.41 18.10 17.20
N ASP A 60 47.21 19.04 18.12
CA ASP A 60 46.10 20.00 18.08
C ASP A 60 46.20 20.96 16.87
N GLU A 61 47.42 21.32 16.46
CA GLU A 61 47.67 22.19 15.29
C GLU A 61 47.23 21.51 13.98
N LEU A 62 47.61 20.24 13.78
CA LEU A 62 47.14 19.46 12.64
C LEU A 62 45.63 19.25 12.66
N PHE A 63 45.04 18.99 13.83
CA PHE A 63 43.58 18.88 13.95
C PHE A 63 42.87 20.20 13.59
N ALA A 64 43.41 21.34 14.03
CA ALA A 64 42.91 22.66 13.65
C ALA A 64 43.05 22.91 12.15
N ASP A 65 44.12 22.43 11.52
CA ASP A 65 44.28 22.52 10.08
C ASP A 65 43.29 21.64 9.31
N PHE A 66 43.02 20.41 9.77
CA PHE A 66 41.93 19.60 9.24
C PHE A 66 40.59 20.33 9.34
N LYS A 67 40.30 20.97 10.47
CA LYS A 67 39.09 21.79 10.63
C LYS A 67 39.02 22.94 9.62
N ARG A 68 40.14 23.62 9.38
CA ARG A 68 40.24 24.71 8.41
C ARG A 68 40.02 24.21 6.98
N VAL A 69 40.62 23.09 6.61
CA VAL A 69 40.41 22.42 5.30
C VAL A 69 38.93 22.13 5.08
N CYS A 70 38.20 21.70 6.12
CA CYS A 70 36.77 21.43 6.05
C CYS A 70 35.88 22.69 5.95
N GLU A 71 36.37 23.85 6.39
CA GLU A 71 35.61 25.11 6.45
C GLU A 71 35.87 26.02 5.25
N VAL A 72 37.12 26.11 4.79
CA VAL A 72 37.57 27.07 3.76
C VAL A 72 37.51 26.47 2.35
N GLY A 73 37.52 25.13 2.22
CA GLY A 73 37.48 24.45 0.93
C GLY A 73 38.79 24.55 0.13
N ILE A 74 38.69 24.54 -1.21
CA ILE A 74 39.81 24.33 -2.16
C ILE A 74 40.90 25.42 -2.10
N ASN A 75 40.62 26.60 -1.53
CA ASN A 75 41.52 27.76 -1.57
C ASN A 75 42.74 27.67 -0.61
N VAL A 76 42.98 26.52 0.02
CA VAL A 76 44.10 26.31 0.95
C VAL A 76 45.24 25.57 0.23
N GLY A 77 46.48 26.07 0.33
CA GLY A 77 47.66 25.35 -0.15
C GLY A 77 47.77 23.97 0.53
N ALA A 78 48.15 22.93 -0.21
CA ALA A 78 48.16 21.53 0.26
C ALA A 78 46.80 20.92 0.66
N TYR A 79 45.67 21.52 0.25
CA TYR A 79 44.32 21.03 0.55
C TYR A 79 44.12 19.53 0.27
N GLN A 80 44.61 19.02 -0.88
CA GLN A 80 44.45 17.62 -1.25
C GLN A 80 45.25 16.67 -0.35
N ASP A 81 46.47 17.04 0.02
CA ASP A 81 47.33 16.23 0.88
C ASP A 81 46.79 16.17 2.31
N ASN A 82 46.33 17.30 2.84
CA ASN A 82 45.74 17.37 4.18
C ASN A 82 44.42 16.60 4.23
N LYS A 83 43.62 16.71 3.17
CA LYS A 83 42.37 15.95 3.02
C LYS A 83 42.63 14.46 2.92
N LYS A 84 43.62 14.02 2.15
CA LYS A 84 44.02 12.61 2.05
C LYS A 84 44.47 12.08 3.41
N LEU A 85 45.37 12.80 4.09
CA LEU A 85 45.85 12.45 5.42
C LEU A 85 44.71 12.39 6.44
N PHE A 86 43.76 13.33 6.38
CA PHE A 86 42.57 13.30 7.24
C PHE A 86 41.79 11.99 7.10
N PHE A 87 41.54 11.52 5.87
CA PHE A 87 40.85 10.25 5.67
C PHE A 87 41.69 9.06 6.12
N GLU A 88 43.01 9.06 5.94
CA GLU A 88 43.91 8.02 6.47
C GLU A 88 43.86 7.96 8.00
N VAL A 89 43.89 9.11 8.67
CA VAL A 89 43.72 9.24 10.13
C VAL A 89 42.34 8.74 10.55
N PHE A 90 41.28 9.14 9.85
CA PHE A 90 39.92 8.70 10.16
C PHE A 90 39.76 7.19 10.02
N ILE A 91 40.26 6.60 8.94
CA ILE A 91 40.28 5.15 8.71
C ILE A 91 41.03 4.46 9.85
N PHE A 92 42.21 4.98 10.22
CA PHE A 92 43.01 4.39 11.30
C PHE A 92 42.24 4.38 12.63
N ILE A 93 41.74 5.54 13.07
CA ILE A 93 41.01 5.68 14.35
C ILE A 93 39.76 4.78 14.39
N SER A 94 39.00 4.77 13.30
CA SER A 94 37.67 4.13 13.23
C SER A 94 37.71 2.60 13.19
N ARG A 95 38.89 1.98 13.01
CA ARG A 95 39.04 0.52 12.99
C ARG A 95 38.92 -0.12 14.37
N SER A 96 39.08 0.65 15.44
CA SER A 96 39.15 0.13 16.79
C SER A 96 37.85 0.38 17.56
N ALA A 97 37.02 -0.66 17.69
CA ALA A 97 35.77 -0.57 18.44
C ALA A 97 35.97 -0.20 19.93
N SER A 98 37.17 -0.34 20.49
CA SER A 98 37.44 -0.04 21.89
C SER A 98 37.46 1.46 22.22
N PHE A 99 37.45 2.35 21.22
CA PHE A 99 37.54 3.80 21.44
C PHE A 99 36.21 4.53 21.42
N ILE A 100 35.16 3.80 21.04
CA ILE A 100 33.78 4.25 21.05
C ILE A 100 33.47 4.92 22.41
N GLY A 101 33.28 6.24 22.39
CA GLY A 101 32.98 7.06 23.57
C GLY A 101 34.11 8.01 24.01
N HIS A 102 35.31 7.91 23.43
CA HIS A 102 36.36 8.91 23.68
C HIS A 102 36.02 10.24 23.01
N PHE A 103 36.16 11.36 23.74
CA PHE A 103 35.73 12.68 23.25
C PHE A 103 36.42 13.09 21.93
N LYS A 104 37.72 12.80 21.78
CA LYS A 104 38.46 13.10 20.54
C LYS A 104 37.96 12.31 19.33
N GLU A 105 37.56 11.04 19.50
CA GLU A 105 37.00 10.25 18.38
C GLU A 105 35.73 10.93 17.86
N LYS A 106 34.87 11.37 18.78
CA LYS A 106 33.66 12.12 18.43
C LYS A 106 33.98 13.37 17.61
N LEU A 107 35.05 14.11 17.95
CA LEU A 107 35.50 15.27 17.18
C LEU A 107 35.93 14.90 15.76
N PHE A 108 36.65 13.78 15.57
CA PHE A 108 37.00 13.28 14.23
C PHE A 108 35.78 12.83 13.43
N LEU A 109 34.81 12.19 14.09
CA LEU A 109 33.55 11.80 13.45
C LEU A 109 32.75 13.03 13.02
N GLU A 110 32.57 14.02 13.89
CA GLU A 110 31.90 15.28 13.56
C GLU A 110 32.59 16.00 12.39
N LEU A 111 33.93 15.99 12.38
CA LEU A 111 34.72 16.57 11.30
C LEU A 111 34.52 15.80 9.98
N PHE A 112 34.54 14.46 10.02
CA PHE A 112 34.27 13.61 8.86
C PHE A 112 32.90 13.89 8.26
N LEU A 113 31.87 13.99 9.10
CA LEU A 113 30.51 14.30 8.66
C LEU A 113 30.42 15.67 8.00
N LYS A 114 31.17 16.66 8.51
CA LYS A 114 31.28 17.99 7.90
C LYS A 114 31.97 17.94 6.53
N VAL A 115 33.03 17.15 6.37
CA VAL A 115 33.75 16.97 5.09
C VAL A 115 32.81 16.46 4.00
N ILE A 116 32.15 15.33 4.26
CA ILE A 116 31.32 14.66 3.24
C ILE A 116 30.06 15.45 2.87
N LYS A 117 29.65 16.41 3.71
CA LYS A 117 28.48 17.26 3.49
C LYS A 117 28.76 18.49 2.64
N ASN A 118 29.96 19.09 2.77
CA ASN A 118 30.25 20.41 2.20
C ASN A 118 31.23 20.40 1.01
N SER A 119 31.90 19.27 0.75
CA SER A 119 33.07 19.27 -0.14
C SER A 119 32.77 18.67 -1.52
N ASP A 120 33.50 19.14 -2.53
CA ASP A 120 33.57 18.48 -3.83
C ASP A 120 34.14 17.07 -3.70
N SER A 121 33.66 16.16 -4.56
CA SER A 121 34.02 14.74 -4.57
C SER A 121 35.52 14.54 -4.49
N ALA A 122 35.99 13.60 -3.66
CA ALA A 122 37.40 13.26 -3.53
C ALA A 122 37.76 12.09 -4.49
N PRO A 123 38.50 12.32 -5.58
CA PRO A 123 38.72 11.29 -6.60
C PRO A 123 39.80 10.25 -6.25
N CYS A 124 40.62 10.43 -5.20
CA CYS A 124 41.84 9.64 -5.00
C CYS A 124 41.94 8.95 -3.62
N LEU A 125 40.86 8.35 -3.13
CA LEU A 125 40.84 7.60 -1.87
C LEU A 125 40.47 6.14 -2.11
N ASP A 126 41.18 5.22 -1.45
CA ASP A 126 40.74 3.83 -1.38
C ASP A 126 39.48 3.75 -0.51
N LEU A 127 38.36 3.46 -1.16
CA LEU A 127 37.05 3.43 -0.51
C LEU A 127 36.83 2.16 0.30
N ILE A 128 37.59 1.09 0.06
CA ILE A 128 37.38 -0.20 0.74
C ILE A 128 37.68 -0.07 2.25
N PRO A 129 38.86 0.40 2.69
CA PRO A 129 39.15 0.61 4.11
C PRO A 129 38.21 1.61 4.78
N LEU A 130 37.79 2.65 4.04
CA LEU A 130 36.86 3.65 4.55
C LEU A 130 35.46 3.08 4.81
N ILE A 131 34.93 2.29 3.87
CA ILE A 131 33.65 1.58 4.05
C ILE A 131 33.74 0.62 5.24
N SER A 132 34.81 -0.16 5.36
CA SER A 132 35.00 -1.06 6.51
C SER A 132 35.08 -0.31 7.83
N SER A 133 35.67 0.89 7.85
CA SER A 133 35.71 1.77 9.01
C SER A 133 34.33 2.29 9.39
N ILE A 134 33.54 2.72 8.40
CA ILE A 134 32.14 3.13 8.60
C ILE A 134 31.30 1.97 9.13
N GLU A 135 31.50 0.75 8.62
CA GLU A 135 30.82 -0.45 9.11
C GLU A 135 31.06 -0.69 10.61
N VAL A 136 32.29 -0.47 11.09
CA VAL A 136 32.62 -0.55 12.53
C VAL A 136 31.91 0.55 13.30
N LEU A 137 31.96 1.80 12.81
CA LEU A 137 31.32 2.94 13.47
C LEU A 137 29.80 2.79 13.58
N VAL A 138 29.11 2.36 12.51
CA VAL A 138 27.65 2.15 12.53
C VAL A 138 27.25 0.92 13.35
N SER A 139 28.18 0.06 13.74
CA SER A 139 27.89 -1.03 14.67
C SER A 139 27.74 -0.54 16.11
N CYS A 140 28.18 0.69 16.40
CA CYS A 140 28.00 1.33 17.70
C CYS A 140 26.67 2.09 17.80
N ASP A 141 25.87 1.81 18.83
CA ASP A 141 24.59 2.48 19.06
C ASP A 141 24.70 4.00 19.25
N THR A 142 25.71 4.50 19.98
CA THR A 142 25.89 5.95 20.19
C THR A 142 26.21 6.71 18.91
N ASN A 143 26.95 6.07 17.98
CA ASN A 143 27.28 6.67 16.70
C ASN A 143 26.10 6.58 15.71
N LYS A 144 25.24 5.56 15.80
CA LYS A 144 24.08 5.41 14.90
C LYS A 144 23.19 6.65 14.91
N SER A 145 22.86 7.21 16.07
CA SER A 145 22.01 8.41 16.18
C SER A 145 22.65 9.62 15.48
N ILE A 146 23.96 9.81 15.63
CA ILE A 146 24.72 10.85 14.94
C ILE A 146 24.69 10.64 13.41
N PHE A 147 24.97 9.44 12.94
CA PHE A 147 24.94 9.10 11.51
C PHE A 147 23.56 9.33 10.88
N ILE A 148 22.50 8.97 11.60
CA ILE A 148 21.11 9.17 11.16
C ILE A 148 20.76 10.66 11.09
N ASN A 149 21.07 11.42 12.14
CA ASN A 149 20.76 12.85 12.25
C ASN A 149 21.51 13.68 11.20
N GLU A 150 22.77 13.34 10.89
CA GLU A 150 23.57 14.06 9.90
C GLU A 150 23.44 13.53 8.46
N ASN A 151 22.51 12.60 8.20
CA ASN A 151 22.33 11.97 6.89
C ASN A 151 23.62 11.36 6.33
N ALA A 152 24.47 10.82 7.21
CA ALA A 152 25.87 10.53 6.92
C ALA A 152 26.04 9.61 5.71
N ILE A 153 25.21 8.57 5.62
CA ILE A 153 25.30 7.56 4.54
C ILE A 153 24.84 8.13 3.19
N PHE A 154 23.88 9.04 3.17
CA PHE A 154 23.49 9.73 1.95
C PHE A 154 24.58 10.68 1.48
N ASN A 155 25.12 11.50 2.39
CA ASN A 155 26.23 12.41 2.07
C ASN A 155 27.46 11.62 1.59
N PHE A 156 27.76 10.50 2.24
CA PHE A 156 28.81 9.58 1.82
C PHE A 156 28.59 9.07 0.38
N TYR A 157 27.36 8.66 0.04
CA TYR A 157 27.01 8.22 -1.32
C TYR A 157 27.17 9.34 -2.36
N CYS A 158 26.72 10.55 -2.04
CA CYS A 158 26.83 11.69 -2.96
C CYS A 158 28.28 12.14 -3.14
N TYR A 159 29.09 12.02 -2.10
CA TYR A 159 30.46 12.50 -2.07
C TYR A 159 31.44 11.54 -2.75
N PHE A 160 31.23 10.22 -2.60
CA PHE A 160 32.11 9.19 -3.19
C PHE A 160 31.45 8.49 -4.38
N PRO A 161 32.20 8.16 -5.45
CA PRO A 161 31.65 7.49 -6.62
C PRO A 161 31.40 5.99 -6.38
N ILE A 162 30.45 5.65 -5.51
CA ILE A 162 30.13 4.27 -5.07
C ILE A 162 29.86 3.34 -6.24
N LYS A 163 29.05 3.79 -7.20
CA LYS A 163 28.68 3.01 -8.38
C LYS A 163 29.87 2.73 -9.29
N ALA A 164 30.74 3.72 -9.49
CA ALA A 164 31.93 3.57 -10.34
C ALA A 164 32.93 2.54 -9.79
N ASN A 165 32.90 2.29 -8.48
CA ASN A 165 33.81 1.36 -7.80
C ASN A 165 33.19 -0.02 -7.52
N ASN A 166 31.99 -0.32 -8.03
CA ASN A 166 31.25 -1.57 -7.76
C ASN A 166 30.98 -1.82 -6.26
N LEU A 167 30.80 -0.74 -5.47
CA LEU A 167 30.62 -0.83 -4.01
C LEU A 167 29.14 -0.79 -3.57
N SER A 168 28.19 -0.85 -4.51
CA SER A 168 26.75 -0.77 -4.23
C SER A 168 26.27 -1.81 -3.21
N GLN A 169 26.77 -3.05 -3.25
CA GLN A 169 26.35 -4.07 -2.28
C GLN A 169 26.80 -3.71 -0.85
N ARG A 170 28.06 -3.33 -0.65
CA ARG A 170 28.56 -2.91 0.67
C ARG A 170 27.84 -1.66 1.18
N PHE A 171 27.51 -0.73 0.29
CA PHE A 171 26.68 0.42 0.62
C PHE A 171 25.29 0.00 1.12
N LYS A 172 24.62 -0.93 0.43
CA LYS A 172 23.33 -1.50 0.86
C LYS A 172 23.45 -2.22 2.20
N ASP A 173 24.57 -2.88 2.47
CA ASP A 173 24.85 -3.55 3.75
C ASP A 173 25.04 -2.54 4.89
N ILE A 174 25.74 -1.43 4.67
CA ILE A 174 25.83 -0.32 5.65
C ILE A 174 24.45 0.26 5.93
N CYS A 175 23.66 0.56 4.88
CA CYS A 175 22.28 1.05 5.05
C CYS A 175 21.44 0.07 5.88
N GLN A 176 21.58 -1.23 5.62
CA GLN A 176 20.88 -2.27 6.34
C GLN A 176 21.26 -2.28 7.83
N ARG A 177 22.55 -2.30 8.15
CA ARG A 177 23.02 -2.28 9.54
C ARG A 177 22.58 -1.00 10.28
N LEU A 178 22.70 0.15 9.61
CA LEU A 178 22.37 1.45 10.21
C LEU A 178 20.86 1.62 10.43
N TYR A 179 20.01 1.28 9.46
CA TYR A 179 18.58 1.63 9.52
C TYR A 179 17.67 0.44 9.81
N ASN A 180 18.02 -0.78 9.37
CA ASN A 180 17.18 -1.96 9.56
C ASN A 180 17.52 -2.75 10.82
N ASP A 181 18.77 -2.80 11.24
CA ASP A 181 19.19 -3.50 12.45
C ASP A 181 19.27 -2.56 13.66
N CYS A 182 18.75 -1.34 13.49
CA CYS A 182 18.63 -0.29 14.50
C CYS A 182 17.57 -0.68 15.55
N GLY A 183 17.89 -1.66 16.39
CA GLY A 183 17.28 -1.83 17.71
C GLY A 183 17.80 -0.75 18.66
N LEU A 184 17.68 0.53 18.28
CA LEU A 184 18.15 1.64 19.10
C LEU A 184 17.55 1.47 20.51
N PRO A 185 18.38 1.45 21.55
CA PRO A 185 17.91 1.50 22.92
C PRO A 185 16.92 2.65 23.07
N GLU A 186 15.93 2.51 23.96
CA GLU A 186 14.90 3.55 24.16
C GLU A 186 15.52 4.92 24.50
N SER A 187 16.68 4.93 25.18
CA SER A 187 17.47 6.12 25.45
C SER A 187 17.94 6.83 24.17
N GLU A 188 18.44 6.08 23.19
CA GLU A 188 18.97 6.63 21.94
C GLU A 188 17.88 7.10 20.98
N LYS A 189 16.66 6.57 21.10
CA LYS A 189 15.52 7.05 20.29
C LYS A 189 15.23 8.53 20.54
N SER A 190 15.47 9.00 21.76
CA SER A 190 15.29 10.41 22.13
C SER A 190 16.33 11.33 21.49
N ASN A 191 17.47 10.78 21.05
CA ASN A 191 18.54 11.54 20.38
C ASN A 191 18.23 11.81 18.91
N LEU A 192 17.23 11.14 18.32
CA LEU A 192 16.83 11.38 16.93
C LEU A 192 16.05 12.70 16.82
N CYS A 193 16.54 13.62 16.02
CA CYS A 193 15.95 14.94 15.82
C CYS A 193 14.95 14.92 14.66
N PRO A 194 13.62 15.08 14.89
CA PRO A 194 12.62 15.04 13.82
C PRO A 194 12.81 16.12 12.75
N VAL A 195 13.38 17.27 13.12
CA VAL A 195 13.66 18.37 12.19
C VAL A 195 14.77 18.00 11.21
N GLN A 196 15.86 17.41 11.70
CA GLN A 196 16.94 16.91 10.85
C GLN A 196 16.47 15.74 10.00
N LEU A 197 15.72 14.79 10.56
CA LEU A 197 15.15 13.67 9.80
C LEU A 197 14.25 14.13 8.66
N LYS A 198 13.48 15.21 8.86
CA LYS A 198 12.67 15.82 7.79
C LYS A 198 13.55 16.32 6.65
N GLU A 199 14.60 17.07 6.97
CA GLU A 199 15.51 17.62 5.98
C GLU A 199 16.23 16.50 5.21
N ASN A 200 16.77 15.53 5.95
CA ASN A 200 17.46 14.36 5.40
C ASN A 200 16.56 13.57 4.44
N LEU A 201 15.31 13.34 4.82
CA LEU A 201 14.35 12.61 3.99
C LEU A 201 14.02 13.38 2.71
N ASN A 202 13.82 14.71 2.79
CA ASN A 202 13.57 15.53 1.61
C ASN A 202 14.77 15.55 0.66
N GLN A 203 16.01 15.62 1.18
CA GLN A 203 17.22 15.53 0.35
C GLN A 203 17.29 14.23 -0.44
N ILE A 204 17.01 13.10 0.22
CA ILE A 204 17.01 11.78 -0.41
C ILE A 204 15.90 11.66 -1.45
N ILE A 205 14.68 12.11 -1.12
CA ILE A 205 13.54 12.13 -2.05
C ILE A 205 13.88 12.97 -3.29
N ASN A 206 14.39 14.20 -3.10
CA ASN A 206 14.78 15.10 -4.18
C ASN A 206 15.85 14.47 -5.08
N ARG A 207 16.89 13.88 -4.47
CA ARG A 207 17.95 13.22 -5.22
C ARG A 207 17.39 12.04 -6.03
N TYR A 208 16.61 11.16 -5.41
CA TYR A 208 16.02 10.03 -6.12
C TYR A 208 15.09 10.46 -7.26
N SER A 209 14.26 11.49 -7.06
CA SER A 209 13.41 12.04 -8.12
C SER A 209 14.23 12.51 -9.32
N SER A 210 15.44 13.03 -9.10
CA SER A 210 16.31 13.53 -10.16
C SER A 210 17.11 12.45 -10.90
N CYS A 211 17.62 11.43 -10.20
CA CYS A 211 18.55 10.45 -10.77
C CYS A 211 17.96 9.04 -10.97
N GLN A 212 16.88 8.70 -10.27
CA GLN A 212 16.25 7.38 -10.26
C GLN A 212 17.22 6.21 -9.94
N GLU A 213 18.31 6.47 -9.22
CA GLU A 213 19.31 5.46 -8.87
C GLU A 213 18.80 4.44 -7.84
N GLU A 214 19.03 3.16 -8.10
CA GLU A 214 18.58 2.03 -7.25
C GLU A 214 19.16 2.10 -5.81
N ASP A 215 20.40 2.56 -5.65
CA ASP A 215 21.04 2.67 -4.33
C ASP A 215 20.38 3.75 -3.47
N ILE A 216 20.03 4.90 -4.06
CA ILE A 216 19.29 5.97 -3.37
C ILE A 216 17.87 5.50 -3.04
N GLN A 217 17.20 4.82 -3.97
CA GLN A 217 15.91 4.18 -3.73
C GLN A 217 16.00 3.24 -2.52
N TYR A 218 16.97 2.31 -2.52
CA TYR A 218 17.18 1.36 -1.44
C TYR A 218 17.33 2.06 -0.09
N MET A 219 18.15 3.10 -0.03
CA MET A 219 18.35 3.90 1.18
C MET A 219 17.07 4.59 1.64
N LEU A 220 16.32 5.23 0.73
CA LEU A 220 15.03 5.88 1.02
C LEU A 220 14.06 4.94 1.71
N PHE A 221 13.80 3.77 1.11
CA PHE A 221 12.86 2.79 1.67
C PHE A 221 13.38 2.17 2.98
N THR A 222 14.69 2.07 3.15
CA THR A 222 15.31 1.55 4.39
C THR A 222 15.16 2.56 5.54
N ILE A 223 15.34 3.86 5.28
CA ILE A 223 15.09 4.94 6.26
C ILE A 223 13.60 5.01 6.63
N LEU A 224 12.69 4.97 5.65
CA LEU A 224 11.25 5.01 5.93
C LEU A 224 10.80 3.81 6.77
N LYS A 225 11.37 2.63 6.50
CA LYS A 225 11.12 1.45 7.32
C LYS A 225 11.64 1.60 8.75
N MET A 226 12.81 2.23 8.95
CA MET A 226 13.30 2.59 10.28
C MET A 226 12.34 3.55 10.98
N LEU A 227 11.97 4.65 10.33
CA LEU A 227 11.05 5.65 10.89
C LEU A 227 9.69 5.04 11.25
N ASN A 228 9.18 4.09 10.46
CA ASN A 228 7.95 3.38 10.75
C ASN A 228 8.06 2.55 12.03
N ARG A 229 9.15 1.77 12.15
CA ARG A 229 9.43 0.93 13.33
C ARG A 229 9.57 1.76 14.60
N LEU A 230 10.19 2.93 14.50
CA LEU A 230 10.36 3.87 15.60
C LEU A 230 9.10 4.73 15.87
N ARG A 231 8.01 4.54 15.12
CA ARG A 231 6.77 5.36 15.20
C ARG A 231 7.07 6.86 15.07
N MET A 232 8.03 7.21 14.21
CA MET A 232 8.47 8.59 13.95
C MET A 232 7.92 9.16 12.64
N LEU A 233 7.33 8.34 11.76
CA LEU A 233 6.83 8.82 10.48
C LEU A 233 5.76 9.92 10.64
N ASP A 234 4.87 9.84 11.64
CA ASP A 234 3.92 10.91 11.97
C ASP A 234 4.58 12.18 12.54
N LYS A 235 5.84 12.08 13.00
CA LYS A 235 6.59 13.23 13.55
C LYS A 235 7.39 13.96 12.47
N VAL A 236 7.66 13.31 11.34
CA VAL A 236 8.51 13.81 10.25
C VAL A 236 7.63 14.21 9.06
N LYS A 237 7.58 15.53 8.76
CA LYS A 237 6.81 16.05 7.61
C LYS A 237 7.67 16.09 6.36
N PHE A 238 7.25 15.48 5.26
CA PHE A 238 7.97 15.48 3.97
C PHE A 238 6.99 15.70 2.80
N ASN A 239 7.53 15.94 1.60
CA ASN A 239 6.70 16.11 0.40
C ASN A 239 6.05 14.77 -0.01
N ILE A 240 4.79 14.58 0.38
CA ILE A 240 4.07 13.33 0.20
C ILE A 240 3.82 12.98 -1.27
N ASN A 241 3.54 13.98 -2.11
CA ASN A 241 3.27 13.80 -3.53
C ASN A 241 4.54 13.39 -4.27
N GLN A 242 5.66 14.05 -3.96
CA GLN A 242 6.95 13.69 -4.54
C GLN A 242 7.39 12.29 -4.08
N PHE A 243 7.16 11.95 -2.81
CA PHE A 243 7.41 10.61 -2.32
C PHE A 243 6.53 9.56 -3.01
N PHE A 244 5.24 9.86 -3.25
CA PHE A 244 4.36 9.00 -4.03
C PHE A 244 4.88 8.79 -5.46
N ASN A 245 5.37 9.84 -6.13
CA ASN A 245 5.99 9.70 -7.45
C ASN A 245 7.20 8.77 -7.43
N CYS A 246 8.04 8.88 -6.39
CA CYS A 246 9.16 7.97 -6.17
C CYS A 246 8.69 6.52 -5.98
N MET A 247 7.64 6.30 -5.20
CA MET A 247 7.02 4.98 -5.03
C MET A 247 6.44 4.45 -6.34
N ASN A 248 5.75 5.28 -7.11
CA ASN A 248 5.15 4.88 -8.38
C ASN A 248 6.24 4.49 -9.40
N SER A 249 7.29 5.29 -9.52
CA SER A 249 8.46 4.95 -10.36
C SER A 249 9.08 3.61 -9.96
N THR A 250 9.15 3.35 -8.65
CA THR A 250 9.66 2.08 -8.11
C THR A 250 8.74 0.91 -8.47
N LEU A 251 7.43 1.07 -8.28
CA LEU A 251 6.43 0.08 -8.64
C LEU A 251 6.53 -0.29 -10.13
N MET A 252 6.58 0.73 -11.01
CA MET A 252 6.69 0.54 -12.45
C MET A 252 7.99 -0.16 -12.84
N HIS A 253 9.11 0.20 -12.23
CA HIS A 253 10.38 -0.50 -12.46
C HIS A 253 10.29 -1.99 -12.09
N VAL A 254 9.68 -2.31 -10.95
CA VAL A 254 9.53 -3.71 -10.52
C VAL A 254 8.61 -4.50 -11.46
N ILE A 255 7.47 -3.91 -11.84
CA ILE A 255 6.53 -4.52 -12.79
C ILE A 255 7.24 -4.90 -14.08
N ASN A 256 8.15 -4.05 -14.56
CA ASN A 256 8.87 -4.24 -15.82
C ASN A 256 10.04 -5.23 -15.72
N THR A 257 10.62 -5.45 -14.55
CA THR A 257 11.86 -6.23 -14.39
C THR A 257 11.66 -7.68 -13.94
N ASN A 258 10.45 -8.09 -13.52
CA ASN A 258 10.11 -9.41 -12.93
C ASN A 258 10.92 -9.83 -11.67
N ASP A 259 12.16 -9.38 -11.49
CA ASP A 259 13.04 -9.70 -10.35
C ASP A 259 12.71 -8.87 -9.08
N GLY A 260 11.92 -7.82 -9.21
CA GLY A 260 11.69 -6.83 -8.15
C GLY A 260 10.71 -7.23 -7.03
N LEU A 261 10.11 -8.43 -7.06
CA LEU A 261 9.17 -8.88 -6.01
C LEU A 261 9.78 -8.83 -4.60
N ARG A 262 11.10 -9.05 -4.48
CA ARG A 262 11.81 -8.93 -3.18
C ARG A 262 11.77 -7.49 -2.64
N PHE A 263 11.87 -6.50 -3.51
CA PHE A 263 11.81 -5.09 -3.14
C PHE A 263 10.39 -4.69 -2.72
N LEU A 264 9.40 -5.13 -3.49
CA LEU A 264 7.99 -4.89 -3.19
C LEU A 264 7.57 -5.42 -1.82
N ARG A 265 8.22 -6.44 -1.27
CA ARG A 265 7.94 -6.89 0.11
C ARG A 265 8.13 -5.82 1.18
N ARG A 266 8.89 -4.75 0.90
CA ARG A 266 9.15 -3.64 1.85
C ARG A 266 8.16 -2.49 1.70
N MET A 267 7.63 -2.24 0.50
CA MET A 267 6.79 -1.09 0.20
C MET A 267 5.44 -1.07 0.94
N PRO A 268 4.74 -2.19 1.17
CA PRO A 268 3.41 -2.15 1.76
C PRO A 268 3.28 -1.49 3.11
N ASN A 269 4.25 -1.70 4.00
CA ASN A 269 4.23 -1.08 5.32
C ASN A 269 4.38 0.44 5.22
N ILE A 270 5.07 0.92 4.18
CA ILE A 270 5.26 2.33 3.89
C ILE A 270 4.02 2.91 3.19
N CYS A 271 3.42 2.15 2.25
CA CYS A 271 2.14 2.52 1.63
C CYS A 271 1.04 2.71 2.68
N HIS A 272 0.97 1.81 3.66
CA HIS A 272 0.03 1.94 4.77
C HIS A 272 0.20 3.27 5.50
N PHE A 273 1.45 3.65 5.82
CA PHE A 273 1.73 4.95 6.45
C PHE A 273 1.26 6.13 5.59
N LEU A 274 1.41 6.08 4.27
CA LEU A 274 0.91 7.13 3.39
C LEU A 274 -0.60 7.33 3.50
N LEU A 275 -1.32 6.23 3.69
CA LEU A 275 -2.78 6.23 3.70
C LEU A 275 -3.35 6.59 5.07
N THR A 276 -2.60 6.38 6.16
CA THR A 276 -3.09 6.62 7.54
C THR A 276 -2.38 7.74 8.29
N GLY A 277 -1.31 8.31 7.73
CA GLY A 277 -0.48 9.31 8.41
C GLY A 277 -1.22 10.62 8.67
N PHE A 278 -1.34 11.02 9.93
CA PHE A 278 -2.10 12.22 10.33
C PHE A 278 -1.50 13.52 9.80
N ARG A 279 -0.16 13.60 9.71
CA ARG A 279 0.56 14.83 9.28
C ARG A 279 0.87 14.88 7.80
N ASN A 280 0.86 13.73 7.14
CA ASN A 280 1.24 13.56 5.75
C ASN A 280 0.07 12.92 5.00
N VAL A 281 -1.08 13.62 4.97
CA VAL A 281 -2.29 13.13 4.32
C VAL A 281 -2.05 13.06 2.82
N PHE A 282 -2.02 11.85 2.28
CA PHE A 282 -2.03 11.60 0.85
C PHE A 282 -3.48 11.43 0.40
N HIS A 283 -3.88 12.13 -0.67
CA HIS A 283 -5.20 12.01 -1.24
C HIS A 283 -5.16 11.17 -2.52
N ILE A 284 -6.10 10.23 -2.64
CA ILE A 284 -6.40 9.52 -3.88
C ILE A 284 -7.48 10.34 -4.58
N ASP A 285 -7.06 11.10 -5.58
CA ASP A 285 -7.89 12.10 -6.28
C ASP A 285 -7.92 11.89 -7.81
N SER A 286 -7.27 10.83 -8.32
CA SER A 286 -7.20 10.52 -9.74
C SER A 286 -7.17 9.01 -9.99
N ILE A 287 -7.53 8.60 -11.22
CA ILE A 287 -7.49 7.19 -11.63
C ILE A 287 -6.07 6.63 -11.53
N ASP A 288 -5.05 7.38 -11.98
CA ASP A 288 -3.66 6.95 -11.92
C ASP A 288 -3.19 6.71 -10.47
N THR A 289 -3.54 7.62 -9.55
CA THR A 289 -3.21 7.45 -8.12
C THR A 289 -3.94 6.25 -7.52
N LEU A 290 -5.22 6.05 -7.83
CA LEU A 290 -6.00 4.88 -7.40
C LEU A 290 -5.37 3.57 -7.90
N MET A 291 -4.97 3.51 -9.17
CA MET A 291 -4.38 2.32 -9.78
C MET A 291 -3.07 1.92 -9.12
N SER A 292 -2.15 2.87 -8.94
CA SER A 292 -0.85 2.60 -8.30
C SER A 292 -1.03 2.17 -6.86
N ILE A 293 -1.86 2.87 -6.09
CA ILE A 293 -2.13 2.53 -4.68
C ILE A 293 -2.83 1.17 -4.57
N ALA A 294 -3.83 0.89 -5.42
CA ALA A 294 -4.52 -0.39 -5.43
C ALA A 294 -3.60 -1.57 -5.78
N ALA A 295 -2.67 -1.41 -6.73
CA ALA A 295 -1.69 -2.45 -7.01
C ALA A 295 -0.74 -2.70 -5.84
N MET A 296 -0.27 -1.65 -5.16
CA MET A 296 0.56 -1.82 -3.96
C MET A 296 -0.20 -2.50 -2.82
N CYS A 297 -1.48 -2.15 -2.63
CA CYS A 297 -2.38 -2.84 -1.71
C CYS A 297 -2.56 -4.31 -2.10
N ALA A 298 -2.73 -4.61 -3.39
CA ALA A 298 -2.92 -5.97 -3.89
C ALA A 298 -1.67 -6.83 -3.65
N ILE A 299 -0.48 -6.31 -4.00
CA ILE A 299 0.80 -6.96 -3.73
C ILE A 299 0.97 -7.24 -2.22
N ASN A 300 0.64 -6.26 -1.37
CA ASN A 300 0.69 -6.45 0.08
C ASN A 300 -0.17 -7.61 0.54
N ILE A 301 -1.45 -7.61 0.14
CA ILE A 301 -2.40 -8.64 0.57
C ILE A 301 -1.99 -10.00 0.01
N SER A 302 -1.51 -10.08 -1.24
CA SER A 302 -0.96 -11.32 -1.82
C SER A 302 0.16 -11.90 -0.97
N ILE A 303 1.17 -11.09 -0.61
CA ILE A 303 2.28 -11.54 0.25
C ILE A 303 1.79 -11.99 1.63
N LYS A 304 0.76 -11.32 2.17
CA LYS A 304 0.19 -11.66 3.48
C LYS A 304 -0.64 -12.92 3.43
N MET A 305 -1.41 -13.14 2.38
CA MET A 305 -2.14 -14.38 2.12
C MET A 305 -1.17 -15.55 1.93
N GLU A 306 -0.11 -15.39 1.12
CA GLU A 306 0.95 -16.40 0.97
C GLU A 306 1.53 -16.80 2.34
N LYS A 307 1.85 -15.80 3.17
CA LYS A 307 2.36 -16.05 4.52
C LYS A 307 1.31 -16.64 5.44
N PHE A 308 0.04 -16.24 5.34
CA PHE A 308 -1.05 -16.75 6.15
C PHE A 308 -1.28 -18.25 5.92
N ILE A 309 -1.17 -18.68 4.66
CA ILE A 309 -1.21 -20.10 4.27
C ILE A 309 -0.09 -20.91 4.94
N ARG A 310 1.10 -20.30 5.14
CA ARG A 310 2.26 -20.98 5.76
C ARG A 310 2.31 -20.83 7.29
N TYR A 311 1.85 -19.69 7.80
CA TYR A 311 1.97 -19.26 9.17
C TYR A 311 0.66 -18.55 9.55
N ARG A 312 -0.05 -19.02 10.58
CA ARG A 312 -1.24 -18.32 11.08
C ARG A 312 -0.86 -16.90 11.52
N ILE A 313 -1.25 -15.90 10.72
CA ILE A 313 -0.98 -14.47 10.94
C ILE A 313 -2.29 -13.75 11.27
N TYR A 314 -2.22 -12.85 12.25
CA TYR A 314 -3.35 -11.99 12.61
C TYR A 314 -3.60 -10.88 11.59
N TRP A 315 -4.88 -10.67 11.29
CA TRP A 315 -5.35 -9.60 10.42
C TRP A 315 -5.62 -8.33 11.21
N THR A 316 -5.14 -7.21 10.69
CA THR A 316 -5.32 -5.86 11.26
C THR A 316 -6.29 -5.07 10.40
N SER A 317 -7.01 -4.09 10.98
CA SER A 317 -7.90 -3.15 10.26
C SER A 317 -7.25 -2.48 9.03
N ASN A 318 -5.92 -2.39 8.99
CA ASN A 318 -5.18 -1.89 7.83
C ASN A 318 -5.45 -2.67 6.54
N TYR A 319 -5.75 -3.97 6.62
CA TYR A 319 -6.07 -4.76 5.44
C TYR A 319 -7.50 -4.51 4.94
N GLU A 320 -8.42 -4.03 5.80
CA GLU A 320 -9.80 -3.68 5.43
C GLU A 320 -9.72 -2.47 4.49
N MET A 321 -9.01 -1.42 4.90
CA MET A 321 -8.71 -0.26 4.07
C MET A 321 -8.08 -0.65 2.72
N ASN A 322 -7.08 -1.54 2.73
CA ASN A 322 -6.44 -2.00 1.49
C ASN A 322 -7.42 -2.73 0.57
N PHE A 323 -8.30 -3.57 1.12
CA PHE A 323 -9.34 -4.24 0.34
C PHE A 323 -10.34 -3.25 -0.25
N TYR A 324 -10.76 -2.22 0.48
CA TYR A 324 -11.67 -1.20 -0.05
C TYR A 324 -11.06 -0.35 -1.16
N ILE A 325 -9.77 -0.01 -1.06
CA ILE A 325 -9.03 0.64 -2.15
C ILE A 325 -9.02 -0.24 -3.40
N ILE A 326 -8.67 -1.52 -3.24
CA ILE A 326 -8.67 -2.49 -4.35
C ILE A 326 -10.08 -2.64 -4.91
N TYR A 327 -11.09 -2.66 -4.05
CA TYR A 327 -12.48 -2.77 -4.45
C TYR A 327 -12.91 -1.55 -5.28
N LEU A 328 -12.57 -0.33 -4.86
CA LEU A 328 -12.85 0.86 -5.66
C LEU A 328 -12.15 0.81 -7.02
N ALA A 329 -10.92 0.30 -7.07
CA ALA A 329 -10.20 0.10 -8.33
C ALA A 329 -10.86 -0.98 -9.23
N LEU A 330 -11.52 -2.00 -8.65
CA LEU A 330 -12.35 -2.96 -9.38
C LEU A 330 -13.68 -2.34 -9.87
N VAL A 331 -14.23 -1.37 -9.13
CA VAL A 331 -15.40 -0.58 -9.57
C VAL A 331 -15.03 0.34 -10.73
N SER A 332 -13.88 1.02 -10.65
CA SER A 332 -13.36 1.88 -11.72
C SER A 332 -12.72 1.08 -12.86
N PHE A 333 -12.64 -0.25 -12.77
CA PHE A 333 -11.95 -1.06 -13.76
C PHE A 333 -12.44 -0.84 -15.20
N PRO A 334 -13.76 -0.74 -15.47
CA PRO A 334 -14.26 -0.49 -16.82
C PRO A 334 -13.69 0.79 -17.45
N ILE A 335 -13.48 1.86 -16.67
CA ILE A 335 -13.02 3.17 -17.17
C ILE A 335 -11.50 3.28 -17.25
N ILE A 336 -10.76 2.26 -16.79
CA ILE A 336 -9.29 2.22 -16.85
C ILE A 336 -8.84 1.80 -18.25
N ASP A 337 -7.87 2.54 -18.82
CA ASP A 337 -7.20 2.11 -20.05
C ASP A 337 -6.30 0.90 -19.79
N HIS A 338 -6.84 -0.28 -20.08
CA HIS A 338 -6.14 -1.56 -19.94
C HIS A 338 -5.01 -1.76 -20.96
N ASN A 339 -5.03 -1.05 -22.08
CA ASN A 339 -3.95 -1.15 -23.07
C ASN A 339 -2.70 -0.45 -22.55
N SER A 340 -2.88 0.73 -21.93
CA SER A 340 -1.79 1.47 -21.31
C SER A 340 -1.33 0.85 -19.98
N ASN A 341 -2.23 0.15 -19.27
CA ASN A 341 -1.96 -0.37 -17.92
C ASN A 341 -2.31 -1.86 -17.73
N PRO A 342 -1.76 -2.78 -18.56
CA PRO A 342 -2.05 -4.22 -18.45
C PRO A 342 -1.55 -4.83 -17.13
N TRP A 343 -0.58 -4.18 -16.49
CA TRP A 343 0.02 -4.61 -15.23
C TRP A 343 -0.98 -4.64 -14.07
N LEU A 344 -1.98 -3.75 -14.04
CA LEU A 344 -2.94 -3.71 -12.94
C LEU A 344 -3.78 -4.99 -12.90
N ARG A 345 -4.26 -5.45 -14.06
CA ARG A 345 -4.98 -6.72 -14.19
C ARG A 345 -4.14 -7.88 -13.69
N ARG A 346 -2.84 -7.93 -14.04
CA ARG A 346 -1.91 -8.96 -13.56
C ARG A 346 -1.83 -8.98 -12.02
N MET A 347 -1.72 -7.82 -11.38
CA MET A 347 -1.66 -7.72 -9.91
C MET A 347 -2.95 -8.20 -9.24
N PHE A 348 -4.12 -7.86 -9.80
CA PHE A 348 -5.40 -8.33 -9.25
C PHE A 348 -5.65 -9.82 -9.49
N VAL A 349 -5.21 -10.37 -10.63
CA VAL A 349 -5.26 -11.82 -10.88
C VAL A 349 -4.35 -12.57 -9.90
N GLU A 350 -3.17 -12.05 -9.59
CA GLU A 350 -2.28 -12.64 -8.58
C GLU A 350 -2.94 -12.62 -7.19
N LEU A 351 -3.54 -11.50 -6.79
CA LEU A 351 -4.28 -11.44 -5.53
C LEU A 351 -5.47 -12.41 -5.51
N HIS A 352 -6.24 -12.47 -6.60
CA HIS A 352 -7.35 -13.42 -6.74
C HIS A 352 -6.86 -14.86 -6.54
N HIS A 353 -5.73 -15.23 -7.14
CA HIS A 353 -5.15 -16.57 -6.98
C HIS A 353 -4.86 -16.91 -5.50
N TRP A 354 -4.25 -15.99 -4.75
CA TRP A 354 -3.97 -16.21 -3.32
C TRP A 354 -5.23 -16.24 -2.45
N VAL A 355 -6.23 -15.41 -2.76
CA VAL A 355 -7.52 -15.46 -2.09
C VAL A 355 -8.22 -16.79 -2.38
N ARG A 356 -8.20 -17.25 -3.62
CA ARG A 356 -8.74 -18.55 -4.04
C ARG A 356 -8.12 -19.70 -3.26
N ILE A 357 -6.78 -19.78 -3.19
CA ILE A 357 -6.09 -20.82 -2.40
C ILE A 357 -6.54 -20.77 -0.93
N SER A 358 -6.70 -19.57 -0.37
CA SER A 358 -7.14 -19.39 1.02
C SER A 358 -8.57 -19.88 1.25
N ILE A 359 -9.48 -19.67 0.30
CA ILE A 359 -10.84 -20.21 0.29
C ILE A 359 -10.81 -21.74 0.21
N GLN A 360 -10.08 -22.29 -0.77
CA GLN A 360 -10.04 -23.72 -1.06
C GLN A 360 -9.45 -24.54 0.10
N ASN A 361 -8.52 -23.96 0.86
CA ASN A 361 -7.94 -24.57 2.05
C ASN A 361 -8.79 -24.36 3.32
N ASN A 362 -10.02 -23.82 3.20
CA ASN A 362 -10.91 -23.45 4.31
C ASN A 362 -10.28 -22.51 5.35
N LEU A 363 -9.21 -21.80 4.99
CA LEU A 363 -8.51 -20.90 5.92
C LEU A 363 -9.34 -19.67 6.23
N ILE A 364 -10.29 -19.32 5.35
CA ILE A 364 -11.22 -18.22 5.59
C ILE A 364 -12.11 -18.49 6.80
N GLU A 365 -12.38 -19.75 7.14
CA GLU A 365 -13.24 -20.07 8.28
C GLU A 365 -12.66 -19.62 9.63
N GLU A 366 -11.33 -19.41 9.70
CA GLU A 366 -10.64 -18.89 10.88
C GLU A 366 -10.82 -17.37 11.08
N PHE A 367 -11.30 -16.64 10.06
CA PHE A 367 -11.49 -15.20 10.17
C PHE A 367 -12.75 -14.81 10.94
N ARG A 368 -12.76 -13.58 11.48
CA ARG A 368 -14.03 -12.97 11.91
C ARG A 368 -14.94 -12.80 10.71
N PHE A 369 -16.25 -12.88 10.95
CA PHE A 369 -17.25 -12.77 9.88
C PHE A 369 -17.10 -11.50 9.02
N ASP A 370 -16.73 -10.37 9.61
CA ASP A 370 -16.47 -9.11 8.87
C ASP A 370 -15.42 -9.29 7.75
N TRP A 371 -14.32 -9.97 8.08
CA TRP A 371 -13.26 -10.29 7.12
C TRP A 371 -13.67 -11.35 6.12
N LYS A 372 -14.40 -12.40 6.55
CA LYS A 372 -14.97 -13.41 5.63
C LYS A 372 -15.81 -12.71 4.56
N PHE A 373 -16.68 -11.81 5.00
CA PHE A 373 -17.55 -11.04 4.12
C PHE A 373 -16.76 -10.18 3.14
N LEU A 374 -15.79 -9.39 3.63
CA LEU A 374 -14.99 -8.52 2.76
C LEU A 374 -14.15 -9.31 1.74
N ILE A 375 -13.53 -10.42 2.15
CA ILE A 375 -12.75 -11.27 1.26
C ILE A 375 -13.66 -11.91 0.20
N MET A 376 -14.85 -12.40 0.58
CA MET A 376 -15.80 -12.99 -0.37
C MET A 376 -16.40 -11.94 -1.31
N GLN A 377 -16.68 -10.74 -0.82
CA GLN A 377 -17.11 -9.60 -1.63
C GLN A 377 -16.04 -9.24 -2.68
N TYR A 378 -14.76 -9.12 -2.27
CA TYR A 378 -13.64 -8.97 -3.19
C TYR A 378 -13.56 -10.14 -4.17
N TYR A 379 -13.69 -11.39 -3.69
CA TYR A 379 -13.55 -12.59 -4.51
C TYR A 379 -14.55 -12.59 -5.66
N ILE A 380 -15.83 -12.43 -5.37
CA ILE A 380 -16.91 -12.39 -6.36
C ILE A 380 -16.70 -11.23 -7.35
N LYS A 381 -16.38 -10.02 -6.85
CA LYS A 381 -16.12 -8.85 -7.70
C LYS A 381 -14.95 -9.10 -8.64
N SER A 382 -13.86 -9.68 -8.13
CA SER A 382 -12.65 -9.96 -8.92
C SER A 382 -12.90 -10.98 -10.04
N ILE A 383 -13.71 -12.01 -9.80
CA ILE A 383 -14.10 -12.99 -10.83
C ILE A 383 -14.78 -12.28 -12.00
N TYR A 384 -15.82 -11.50 -11.67
CA TYR A 384 -16.61 -10.78 -12.66
C TYR A 384 -15.78 -9.74 -13.41
N THR A 385 -15.14 -8.83 -12.68
CA THR A 385 -14.42 -7.68 -13.25
C THR A 385 -13.20 -8.12 -14.09
N LEU A 386 -12.48 -9.15 -13.66
CA LEU A 386 -11.26 -9.59 -14.35
C LEU A 386 -11.52 -10.67 -15.40
N ASN A 387 -12.78 -11.09 -15.56
CA ASN A 387 -13.22 -12.19 -16.40
C ASN A 387 -12.43 -13.49 -16.12
N ILE A 388 -12.37 -13.88 -14.84
CA ILE A 388 -11.68 -15.11 -14.43
C ILE A 388 -12.63 -16.30 -14.61
N PRO A 389 -12.18 -17.40 -15.24
CA PRO A 389 -13.02 -18.59 -15.38
C PRO A 389 -13.43 -19.16 -14.03
N VAL A 390 -14.73 -19.38 -13.88
CA VAL A 390 -15.33 -20.04 -12.71
C VAL A 390 -15.10 -21.55 -12.80
N THR A 391 -14.72 -22.16 -11.69
CA THR A 391 -14.66 -23.61 -11.52
C THR A 391 -15.74 -24.10 -10.56
N ASP A 392 -16.03 -25.40 -10.60
CA ASP A 392 -17.02 -26.01 -9.70
C ASP A 392 -16.70 -25.78 -8.22
N GLN A 393 -15.42 -25.73 -7.86
CA GLN A 393 -15.00 -25.43 -6.50
C GLN A 393 -15.35 -24.00 -6.10
N ASP A 394 -15.25 -23.04 -7.02
CA ASP A 394 -15.65 -21.64 -6.77
C ASP A 394 -17.16 -21.56 -6.51
N ILE A 395 -17.95 -22.28 -7.31
CA ILE A 395 -19.41 -22.38 -7.14
C ILE A 395 -19.74 -22.96 -5.75
N GLN A 396 -19.08 -24.04 -5.35
CA GLN A 396 -19.30 -24.68 -4.05
C GLN A 396 -18.93 -23.74 -2.89
N SER A 397 -17.76 -23.10 -2.94
CA SER A 397 -17.30 -22.20 -1.88
C SER A 397 -18.18 -20.95 -1.77
N ILE A 398 -18.60 -20.37 -2.89
CA ILE A 398 -19.52 -19.21 -2.89
C ILE A 398 -20.88 -19.63 -2.33
N ASN A 399 -21.45 -20.75 -2.77
CA ASN A 399 -22.74 -21.23 -2.26
C ASN A 399 -22.70 -21.54 -0.76
N LEU A 400 -21.60 -22.14 -0.28
CA LEU A 400 -21.40 -22.37 1.15
C LEU A 400 -21.42 -21.06 1.93
N PHE A 401 -20.70 -20.04 1.46
CA PHE A 401 -20.69 -18.72 2.08
C PHE A 401 -22.07 -18.05 2.02
N MET A 402 -22.74 -18.10 0.86
CA MET A 402 -24.09 -17.55 0.68
C MET A 402 -25.09 -18.14 1.67
N ASN A 403 -25.03 -19.45 1.92
CA ASN A 403 -25.87 -20.11 2.92
C ASN A 403 -25.64 -19.57 4.35
N THR A 404 -24.42 -19.11 4.67
CA THR A 404 -24.16 -18.46 5.97
C THR A 404 -24.83 -17.08 6.07
N LEU A 405 -25.04 -16.39 4.95
CA LEU A 405 -25.70 -15.08 4.91
C LEU A 405 -27.21 -15.19 5.06
N VAL A 406 -27.83 -16.22 4.47
CA VAL A 406 -29.29 -16.44 4.50
C VAL A 406 -29.83 -16.50 5.93
N GLY A 407 -29.04 -17.01 6.88
CA GLY A 407 -29.43 -17.06 8.30
C GLY A 407 -29.47 -15.71 9.01
N ASN A 408 -28.90 -14.65 8.42
CA ASN A 408 -28.77 -13.34 9.04
C ASN A 408 -29.64 -12.29 8.35
N LYS A 409 -30.81 -12.02 8.94
CA LYS A 409 -31.80 -11.07 8.38
C LYS A 409 -31.25 -9.66 8.17
N ASP A 410 -30.29 -9.22 9.00
CA ASP A 410 -29.70 -7.89 8.89
C ASP A 410 -28.75 -7.77 7.67
N LEU A 411 -28.42 -8.91 7.05
CA LEU A 411 -27.56 -9.01 5.87
C LEU A 411 -28.33 -9.37 4.59
N ASN A 412 -29.66 -9.42 4.60
CA ASN A 412 -30.45 -9.80 3.43
C ASN A 412 -30.10 -8.96 2.19
N LEU A 413 -29.97 -7.63 2.34
CA LEU A 413 -29.59 -6.78 1.20
C LEU A 413 -28.15 -7.05 0.71
N HIS A 414 -27.23 -7.36 1.63
CA HIS A 414 -25.85 -7.73 1.29
C HIS A 414 -25.80 -9.06 0.54
N PHE A 415 -26.61 -10.02 0.98
CA PHE A 415 -26.81 -11.29 0.30
C PHE A 415 -27.36 -11.06 -1.11
N SER A 416 -28.46 -10.31 -1.26
CA SER A 416 -29.03 -10.00 -2.59
C SER A 416 -28.03 -9.29 -3.50
N TYR A 417 -27.22 -8.39 -2.93
CA TYR A 417 -26.12 -7.72 -3.64
C TYR A 417 -25.08 -8.71 -4.18
N LEU A 418 -24.48 -9.54 -3.33
CA LEU A 418 -23.46 -10.50 -3.73
C LEU A 418 -24.04 -11.57 -4.67
N ASN A 419 -25.25 -12.04 -4.39
CA ASN A 419 -25.93 -13.06 -5.18
C ASN A 419 -26.27 -12.55 -6.59
N SER A 420 -26.67 -11.28 -6.71
CA SER A 420 -26.89 -10.65 -8.02
C SER A 420 -25.60 -10.57 -8.84
N GLN A 421 -24.49 -10.12 -8.24
CA GLN A 421 -23.19 -10.07 -8.92
C GLN A 421 -22.74 -11.46 -9.38
N TRP A 422 -22.86 -12.45 -8.50
CA TRP A 422 -22.51 -13.83 -8.80
C TRP A 422 -23.36 -14.43 -9.91
N PHE A 423 -24.68 -14.23 -9.83
CA PHE A 423 -25.62 -14.74 -10.82
C PHE A 423 -25.38 -14.18 -12.22
N ILE A 424 -25.14 -12.86 -12.36
CA ILE A 424 -24.85 -12.25 -13.67
C ILE A 424 -23.65 -12.92 -14.31
N HIS A 425 -22.59 -13.17 -13.54
CA HIS A 425 -21.38 -13.78 -14.06
C HIS A 425 -21.66 -15.22 -14.55
N LEU A 426 -22.35 -16.03 -13.74
CA LEU A 426 -22.76 -17.38 -14.15
C LEU A 426 -23.63 -17.33 -15.41
N TYR A 427 -24.63 -16.45 -15.43
CA TYR A 427 -25.53 -16.29 -16.57
C TYR A 427 -24.79 -15.93 -17.86
N GLN A 428 -23.80 -15.03 -17.77
CA GLN A 428 -22.96 -14.65 -18.92
C GLN A 428 -22.05 -15.78 -19.39
N SER A 429 -21.46 -16.54 -18.47
CA SER A 429 -20.58 -17.67 -18.80
C SER A 429 -21.32 -18.86 -19.43
N LEU A 430 -22.65 -18.93 -19.25
CA LEU A 430 -23.48 -20.06 -19.65
C LEU A 430 -24.34 -19.77 -20.90
N LYS A 431 -24.07 -18.65 -21.62
CA LYS A 431 -24.85 -18.22 -22.80
C LYS A 431 -24.96 -19.27 -23.92
N ASP A 432 -24.09 -20.27 -23.94
CA ASP A 432 -24.09 -21.33 -24.96
C ASP A 432 -25.07 -22.49 -24.66
N TYR A 433 -25.68 -22.55 -23.47
CA TYR A 433 -26.53 -23.68 -23.07
C TYR A 433 -28.02 -23.35 -23.10
N GLN A 434 -28.74 -23.88 -24.11
CA GLN A 434 -30.22 -23.77 -24.21
C GLN A 434 -30.95 -24.32 -22.97
N SER A 435 -30.39 -25.33 -22.30
CA SER A 435 -30.95 -25.95 -21.08
C SER A 435 -31.01 -24.99 -19.90
N LEU A 436 -30.26 -23.88 -19.93
CA LEU A 436 -30.23 -22.89 -18.85
C LEU A 436 -31.35 -21.86 -18.92
N ARG A 437 -32.14 -21.81 -20.01
CA ARG A 437 -33.22 -20.82 -20.12
C ARG A 437 -34.33 -21.04 -19.08
N SER A 438 -34.69 -22.29 -18.79
CA SER A 438 -35.72 -22.60 -17.79
C SER A 438 -35.23 -22.43 -16.36
N THR A 439 -34.03 -22.94 -16.04
CA THR A 439 -33.43 -22.81 -14.71
C THR A 439 -33.03 -21.36 -14.40
N GLY A 440 -32.58 -20.61 -15.40
CA GLY A 440 -32.25 -19.19 -15.28
C GLY A 440 -33.45 -18.32 -14.92
N SER A 441 -34.63 -18.58 -15.49
CA SER A 441 -35.87 -17.84 -15.17
C SER A 441 -36.22 -17.97 -13.68
N ALA A 442 -36.24 -19.21 -13.16
CA ALA A 442 -36.52 -19.46 -11.74
C ALA A 442 -35.49 -18.80 -10.82
N GLN A 443 -34.21 -18.83 -11.18
CA GLN A 443 -33.16 -18.19 -10.38
C GLN A 443 -33.28 -16.65 -10.37
N ILE A 444 -33.63 -16.03 -11.50
CA ILE A 444 -33.92 -14.60 -11.58
C ILE A 444 -35.08 -14.25 -10.66
N GLN A 445 -36.16 -15.04 -10.72
CA GLN A 445 -37.33 -14.85 -9.87
C GLN A 445 -36.96 -14.88 -8.39
N ILE A 446 -36.17 -15.88 -7.96
CA ILE A 446 -35.70 -16.00 -6.57
C ILE A 446 -34.89 -14.77 -6.16
N ILE A 447 -33.93 -14.35 -6.98
CA ILE A 447 -33.09 -13.18 -6.69
C ILE A 447 -33.94 -11.91 -6.56
N LEU A 448 -34.93 -11.73 -7.44
CA LEU A 448 -35.85 -10.59 -7.38
C LEU A 448 -36.71 -10.62 -6.11
N GLN A 449 -37.25 -11.80 -5.76
CA GLN A 449 -38.02 -11.97 -4.52
C GLN A 449 -37.17 -11.62 -3.30
N ASP A 450 -35.95 -12.19 -3.21
CA ASP A 450 -35.02 -11.92 -2.11
C ASP A 450 -34.68 -10.43 -2.01
N LEU A 451 -34.44 -9.77 -3.15
CA LEU A 451 -34.13 -8.35 -3.20
C LEU A 451 -35.32 -7.48 -2.77
N ILE A 452 -36.54 -7.79 -3.23
CA ILE A 452 -37.76 -7.07 -2.85
C ILE A 452 -38.02 -7.22 -1.35
N VAL A 453 -37.88 -8.44 -0.82
CA VAL A 453 -38.01 -8.72 0.60
C VAL A 453 -36.96 -7.95 1.41
N ALA A 454 -35.70 -7.94 0.96
CA ALA A 454 -34.62 -7.20 1.61
C ALA A 454 -34.89 -5.69 1.64
N LEU A 455 -35.34 -5.10 0.53
CA LEU A 455 -35.60 -3.66 0.42
C LEU A 455 -36.88 -3.20 1.12
N SER A 456 -37.79 -4.11 1.42
CA SER A 456 -39.04 -3.83 2.15
C SER A 456 -39.02 -4.23 3.62
N ASP A 457 -37.90 -4.79 4.09
CA ASP A 457 -37.74 -5.20 5.48
C ASP A 457 -37.83 -3.98 6.42
N LYS A 458 -38.73 -4.05 7.40
CA LYS A 458 -38.98 -2.96 8.35
C LYS A 458 -37.73 -2.60 9.16
N ARG A 459 -36.89 -3.58 9.52
CA ARG A 459 -35.68 -3.32 10.33
C ARG A 459 -34.65 -2.60 9.49
N TYR A 460 -34.43 -3.05 8.25
CA TYR A 460 -33.59 -2.36 7.27
C TYR A 460 -34.04 -0.91 7.07
N ILE A 461 -35.33 -0.68 6.78
CA ILE A 461 -35.87 0.67 6.56
C ILE A 461 -35.70 1.54 7.81
N ASN A 462 -36.00 1.02 8.99
CA ASN A 462 -35.86 1.76 10.23
C ASN A 462 -34.40 2.12 10.49
N LYS A 463 -33.46 1.19 10.27
CA LYS A 463 -32.02 1.43 10.41
C LYS A 463 -31.52 2.48 9.43
N LEU A 464 -31.93 2.44 8.16
CA LEU A 464 -31.57 3.48 7.20
C LEU A 464 -32.11 4.85 7.61
N LYS A 465 -33.34 4.92 8.13
CA LYS A 465 -33.95 6.18 8.58
C LYS A 465 -33.30 6.72 9.86
N SER A 466 -32.91 5.87 10.80
CA SER A 466 -32.31 6.28 12.08
C SER A 466 -30.82 6.57 11.96
N ASP A 467 -30.06 5.66 11.36
CA ASP A 467 -28.60 5.67 11.40
C ASP A 467 -27.99 6.32 10.15
N GLN A 468 -28.80 6.50 9.09
CA GLN A 468 -28.37 6.90 7.74
C GLN A 468 -27.25 6.01 7.17
N LYS A 469 -27.12 4.78 7.68
CA LYS A 469 -26.03 3.86 7.39
C LYS A 469 -26.53 2.43 7.32
N LEU A 470 -25.97 1.67 6.38
CA LEU A 470 -26.21 0.23 6.28
C LEU A 470 -25.33 -0.53 7.29
N PHE A 471 -25.83 -1.66 7.79
CA PHE A 471 -25.03 -2.58 8.60
C PHE A 471 -23.74 -2.95 7.88
N LYS A 472 -22.60 -3.07 8.58
CA LYS A 472 -21.22 -3.33 8.07
C LYS A 472 -20.45 -2.11 7.58
N TYR A 473 -21.10 -1.11 7.01
CA TYR A 473 -20.39 0.02 6.42
C TYR A 473 -20.43 1.28 7.30
N GLU A 474 -20.87 1.18 8.55
CA GLU A 474 -21.08 2.35 9.40
C GLU A 474 -19.82 3.19 9.63
N ASN A 475 -18.66 2.52 9.64
CA ASN A 475 -17.36 3.11 9.93
C ASN A 475 -16.48 3.28 8.68
N LEU A 476 -16.94 2.79 7.52
CA LEU A 476 -16.15 2.70 6.30
C LEU A 476 -15.62 4.08 5.87
N ARG A 477 -16.52 5.05 5.73
CA ARG A 477 -16.17 6.40 5.28
C ARG A 477 -15.24 7.14 6.25
N SER A 478 -15.52 7.06 7.55
CA SER A 478 -14.77 7.84 8.55
C SER A 478 -13.42 7.23 8.93
N HIS A 479 -13.26 5.90 8.83
CA HIS A 479 -12.04 5.22 9.27
C HIS A 479 -11.16 4.76 8.11
N TYR A 480 -11.75 4.35 6.98
CA TYR A 480 -11.03 3.65 5.93
C TYR A 480 -11.00 4.37 4.59
N LEU A 481 -11.85 5.39 4.37
CA LEU A 481 -11.87 6.16 3.12
C LEU A 481 -11.50 7.66 3.22
N PRO A 482 -10.99 8.23 4.34
CA PRO A 482 -10.73 9.68 4.40
C PRO A 482 -9.63 10.14 3.42
N MET A 483 -8.80 9.22 2.93
CA MET A 483 -7.79 9.49 1.92
C MET A 483 -8.36 9.62 0.50
N ILE A 484 -9.58 9.16 0.22
CA ILE A 484 -10.19 9.24 -1.12
C ILE A 484 -11.08 10.47 -1.15
N THR A 485 -10.84 11.40 -2.08
CA THR A 485 -11.63 12.63 -2.13
C THR A 485 -13.05 12.33 -2.61
N GLU A 486 -14.04 13.03 -2.05
CA GLU A 486 -15.44 12.83 -2.41
C GLU A 486 -15.71 13.16 -3.88
N ASP A 487 -15.06 14.20 -4.41
CA ASP A 487 -15.15 14.59 -5.81
C ASP A 487 -14.59 13.50 -6.73
N PHE A 488 -13.50 12.84 -6.33
CA PHE A 488 -12.96 11.73 -7.09
C PHE A 488 -13.91 10.52 -7.08
N ILE A 489 -14.50 10.17 -5.94
CA ILE A 489 -15.52 9.11 -5.86
C ILE A 489 -16.68 9.43 -6.81
N LYS A 490 -17.24 10.64 -6.76
CA LYS A 490 -18.32 11.07 -7.66
C LYS A 490 -17.91 10.98 -9.14
N SER A 491 -16.69 11.41 -9.47
CA SER A 491 -16.14 11.31 -10.82
C SER A 491 -16.04 9.86 -11.29
N VAL A 492 -15.54 8.94 -10.45
CA VAL A 492 -15.46 7.49 -10.78
C VAL A 492 -16.85 6.95 -11.12
N PHE A 493 -17.84 7.17 -10.26
CA PHE A 493 -19.19 6.65 -10.48
C PHE A 493 -19.88 7.28 -11.69
N SER A 494 -19.69 8.58 -11.93
CA SER A 494 -20.23 9.26 -13.12
C SER A 494 -19.63 8.71 -14.43
N GLN A 495 -18.32 8.47 -14.46
CA GLN A 495 -17.68 7.86 -15.63
C GLN A 495 -18.13 6.41 -15.84
N CYS A 496 -18.24 5.62 -14.76
CA CYS A 496 -18.78 4.25 -14.85
C CYS A 496 -20.23 4.24 -15.38
N GLN A 497 -21.07 5.17 -14.93
CA GLN A 497 -22.41 5.38 -15.49
C GLN A 497 -22.35 5.67 -16.99
N SER A 498 -21.52 6.63 -17.42
CA SER A 498 -21.41 7.01 -18.82
C SER A 498 -21.00 5.82 -19.68
N GLN A 499 -20.01 5.04 -19.23
CA GLN A 499 -19.55 3.86 -19.94
C GLN A 499 -20.62 2.77 -20.00
N MET A 500 -21.36 2.54 -18.92
CA MET A 500 -22.48 1.59 -18.92
C MET A 500 -23.56 2.02 -19.93
N CYS A 501 -23.94 3.30 -19.95
CA CYS A 501 -24.88 3.82 -20.93
C CYS A 501 -24.38 3.59 -22.38
N HIS A 502 -23.11 3.89 -22.66
CA HIS A 502 -22.53 3.65 -23.99
C HIS A 502 -22.49 2.17 -24.37
N ALA A 503 -22.13 1.28 -23.43
CA ALA A 503 -22.07 -0.15 -23.67
C ALA A 503 -23.44 -0.72 -24.07
N TYR A 504 -24.52 -0.26 -23.44
CA TYR A 504 -25.87 -0.77 -23.72
C TYR A 504 -26.59 -0.07 -24.87
N ASN A 505 -26.29 1.21 -25.14
CA ASN A 505 -26.87 1.90 -26.30
C ASN A 505 -26.42 1.29 -27.64
N ASN A 506 -25.25 0.64 -27.66
CA ASN A 506 -24.68 0.00 -28.85
C ASN A 506 -25.03 -1.49 -28.97
N GLN A 507 -25.55 -2.13 -27.91
CA GLN A 507 -25.95 -3.53 -27.98
C GLN A 507 -27.34 -3.63 -28.61
N SER A 508 -27.44 -4.37 -29.72
CA SER A 508 -28.75 -4.76 -30.25
C SER A 508 -29.50 -5.51 -29.16
N LEU A 509 -30.72 -5.08 -28.87
CA LEU A 509 -31.62 -5.81 -27.99
C LEU A 509 -31.81 -7.20 -28.57
N ASP A 510 -31.16 -8.20 -27.97
CA ASP A 510 -31.50 -9.60 -28.21
C ASP A 510 -32.99 -9.71 -27.90
N HIS A 511 -33.79 -10.02 -28.93
CA HIS A 511 -35.24 -10.06 -28.80
C HIS A 511 -35.60 -11.26 -27.92
N ILE A 512 -35.68 -11.04 -26.61
CA ILE A 512 -36.12 -12.05 -25.66
C ILE A 512 -37.65 -12.07 -25.70
N ASP A 513 -38.19 -13.03 -26.45
CA ASP A 513 -39.65 -13.24 -26.58
C ASP A 513 -40.29 -13.94 -25.36
N ASN A 514 -39.54 -14.14 -24.28
CA ASN A 514 -40.09 -14.72 -23.05
C ASN A 514 -40.79 -13.65 -22.20
N GLU A 515 -42.11 -13.73 -22.10
CA GLU A 515 -42.95 -12.84 -21.29
C GLU A 515 -42.57 -12.80 -19.80
N GLU A 516 -42.11 -13.92 -19.21
CA GLU A 516 -41.63 -13.93 -17.82
C GLU A 516 -40.39 -13.04 -17.64
N ILE A 517 -39.44 -13.13 -18.58
CA ILE A 517 -38.22 -12.31 -18.52
C ILE A 517 -38.57 -10.84 -18.75
N LYS A 518 -39.53 -10.53 -19.63
CA LYS A 518 -40.04 -9.16 -19.79
C LYS A 518 -40.62 -8.63 -18.49
N LEU A 519 -41.41 -9.43 -17.78
CA LEU A 519 -41.96 -9.08 -16.47
C LEU A 519 -40.86 -8.85 -15.43
N TYR A 520 -39.88 -9.76 -15.32
CA TYR A 520 -38.73 -9.61 -14.43
C TYR A 520 -37.91 -8.36 -14.74
N ASN A 521 -37.73 -8.03 -16.02
CA ASN A 521 -37.07 -6.81 -16.46
C ASN A 521 -37.85 -5.55 -16.04
N GLN A 522 -39.18 -5.57 -16.15
CA GLN A 522 -40.03 -4.47 -15.68
C GLN A 522 -39.93 -4.27 -14.16
N ILE A 523 -39.97 -5.36 -13.38
CA ILE A 523 -39.87 -5.31 -11.92
C ILE A 523 -38.48 -4.81 -11.50
N MET A 524 -37.42 -5.39 -12.03
CA MET A 524 -36.05 -5.01 -11.70
C MET A 524 -35.78 -3.53 -12.00
N ARG A 525 -36.31 -3.01 -13.12
CA ARG A 525 -36.19 -1.60 -13.48
C ARG A 525 -36.82 -0.70 -12.43
N LYS A 526 -38.03 -1.03 -11.97
CA LYS A 526 -38.67 -0.27 -10.89
C LYS A 526 -37.86 -0.36 -9.60
N VAL A 527 -37.35 -1.53 -9.25
CA VAL A 527 -36.47 -1.72 -8.08
C VAL A 527 -35.23 -0.83 -8.16
N VAL A 528 -34.57 -0.75 -9.32
CA VAL A 528 -33.41 0.12 -9.57
C VAL A 528 -33.77 1.59 -9.37
N ILE A 529 -34.90 2.06 -9.91
CA ILE A 529 -35.39 3.43 -9.73
C ILE A 529 -35.64 3.72 -8.25
N PHE A 530 -36.39 2.85 -7.56
CA PHE A 530 -36.67 3.02 -6.12
C PHE A 530 -35.41 3.02 -5.27
N LEU A 531 -34.43 2.17 -5.60
CA LEU A 531 -33.13 2.16 -4.92
C LEU A 531 -32.37 3.46 -5.15
N ASN A 532 -32.34 4.00 -6.38
CA ASN A 532 -31.71 5.28 -6.69
C ASN A 532 -32.37 6.43 -5.90
N GLU A 533 -33.70 6.45 -5.86
CA GLU A 533 -34.47 7.58 -5.32
C GLU A 533 -34.63 7.56 -3.80
N SER A 534 -34.96 6.41 -3.21
CA SER A 534 -35.46 6.30 -1.82
C SER A 534 -34.72 5.27 -0.97
N ASN A 535 -33.89 4.42 -1.57
CA ASN A 535 -33.13 3.33 -0.94
C ASN A 535 -33.96 2.15 -0.41
N TYR A 536 -35.29 2.18 -0.49
CA TYR A 536 -36.15 1.10 0.01
C TYR A 536 -37.44 0.98 -0.81
N LEU A 537 -38.21 -0.09 -0.56
CA LEU A 537 -39.55 -0.26 -1.10
C LEU A 537 -40.56 -0.14 0.04
N ASP A 538 -41.63 0.63 -0.16
CA ASP A 538 -42.74 0.57 0.78
C ASP A 538 -43.47 -0.77 0.68
N GLN A 539 -44.17 -1.14 1.75
CA GLN A 539 -44.82 -2.45 1.86
C GLN A 539 -45.88 -2.70 0.78
N LYS A 540 -46.55 -1.65 0.29
CA LYS A 540 -47.57 -1.80 -0.76
C LYS A 540 -46.87 -2.14 -2.07
N THR A 541 -45.89 -1.35 -2.49
CA THR A 541 -45.13 -1.60 -3.71
C THR A 541 -44.42 -2.96 -3.68
N ALA A 542 -43.83 -3.34 -2.55
CA ALA A 542 -43.20 -4.65 -2.40
C ALA A 542 -44.22 -5.80 -2.54
N LYS A 543 -45.40 -5.68 -1.93
CA LYS A 543 -46.48 -6.66 -2.07
C LYS A 543 -46.96 -6.78 -3.51
N ASP A 544 -47.12 -5.65 -4.20
CA ASP A 544 -47.53 -5.61 -5.60
C ASP A 544 -46.50 -6.34 -6.49
N PHE A 545 -45.19 -6.10 -6.28
CA PHE A 545 -44.14 -6.82 -7.02
C PHE A 545 -44.12 -8.32 -6.70
N MET A 546 -44.30 -8.70 -5.43
CA MET A 546 -44.34 -10.11 -5.03
C MET A 546 -45.54 -10.85 -5.63
N GLN A 547 -46.69 -10.17 -5.78
CA GLN A 547 -47.87 -10.71 -6.46
C GLN A 547 -47.61 -10.92 -7.95
N LEU A 548 -46.94 -9.96 -8.61
CA LEU A 548 -46.55 -10.10 -10.01
C LEU A 548 -45.57 -11.26 -10.24
N LEU A 549 -44.63 -11.48 -9.32
CA LEU A 549 -43.68 -12.59 -9.42
C LEU A 549 -44.31 -13.97 -9.18
N ASN A 550 -45.48 -14.05 -8.54
CA ASN A 550 -46.13 -15.33 -8.19
C ASN A 550 -47.63 -15.31 -8.51
N PRO A 551 -48.02 -15.28 -9.80
CA PRO A 551 -49.44 -15.24 -10.17
C PRO A 551 -50.21 -16.46 -9.66
N ASN A 552 -49.55 -17.62 -9.55
CA ASN A 552 -50.16 -18.87 -9.09
C ASN A 552 -50.61 -18.87 -7.62
N ILE A 553 -50.07 -17.97 -6.77
CA ILE A 553 -50.48 -17.87 -5.35
C ILE A 553 -51.85 -17.20 -5.22
N ILE A 554 -52.24 -16.34 -6.17
CA ILE A 554 -53.48 -15.58 -6.09
C ILE A 554 -54.70 -16.46 -6.40
N PHE A 555 -54.53 -17.49 -7.23
CA PHE A 555 -55.62 -18.40 -7.60
C PHE A 555 -55.92 -19.48 -6.54
N SER A 556 -55.12 -19.60 -5.48
CA SER A 556 -55.32 -20.62 -4.43
C SER A 556 -55.95 -20.10 -3.14
N SER A 557 -56.22 -18.79 -3.01
CA SER A 557 -57.08 -18.33 -1.93
C SER A 557 -58.52 -18.66 -2.31
N ASN A 558 -58.91 -19.91 -2.05
CA ASN A 558 -60.31 -20.29 -1.85
C ASN A 558 -60.81 -19.50 -0.63
N VAL A 559 -61.08 -18.22 -0.84
CA VAL A 559 -62.05 -17.53 -0.02
C VAL A 559 -63.32 -18.33 -0.27
N GLU A 560 -63.76 -19.09 0.74
CA GLU A 560 -65.13 -19.55 0.84
C GLU A 560 -66.01 -18.29 0.77
N GLY A 561 -66.28 -17.86 -0.46
CA GLY A 561 -67.17 -16.76 -0.75
C GLY A 561 -68.54 -17.23 -0.33
N ASP A 562 -69.07 -16.58 0.71
CA ASP A 562 -70.49 -16.54 1.00
C ASP A 562 -71.23 -16.30 -0.34
N PRO A 563 -72.04 -17.26 -0.83
CA PRO A 563 -72.61 -17.23 -2.17
C PRO A 563 -73.60 -16.08 -2.42
N ASN A 564 -73.80 -15.18 -1.47
CA ASN A 564 -74.77 -14.09 -1.55
C ASN A 564 -74.21 -12.72 -1.89
N ASP A 565 -72.89 -12.51 -1.97
CA ASP A 565 -72.33 -11.18 -2.30
C ASP A 565 -72.02 -11.02 -3.80
N ILE A 566 -73.05 -11.24 -4.63
CA ILE A 566 -73.02 -11.02 -6.07
C ILE A 566 -73.38 -9.56 -6.34
N ARG A 567 -72.39 -8.65 -6.30
CA ARG A 567 -72.31 -7.41 -7.11
C ARG A 567 -71.18 -6.51 -6.62
N SER A 568 -70.00 -6.63 -7.23
CA SER A 568 -69.10 -5.48 -7.36
C SER A 568 -68.08 -5.73 -8.46
N ASN A 569 -68.34 -5.11 -9.62
CA ASN A 569 -67.39 -4.63 -10.63
C ASN A 569 -65.98 -5.22 -10.55
N SER A 570 -65.84 -6.42 -11.11
CA SER A 570 -64.60 -6.92 -11.68
C SER A 570 -64.45 -6.26 -13.05
N ASP A 571 -63.80 -5.11 -13.11
CA ASP A 571 -63.11 -4.60 -14.30
C ASP A 571 -62.16 -3.49 -13.84
N ASP A 572 -60.99 -3.46 -14.47
CA ASP A 572 -59.80 -2.68 -14.12
C ASP A 572 -59.00 -3.23 -12.93
N VAL A 573 -58.35 -4.39 -13.17
CA VAL A 573 -56.93 -4.46 -12.79
C VAL A 573 -56.31 -3.26 -13.50
N VAL A 574 -56.19 -2.16 -12.76
CA VAL A 574 -55.52 -0.93 -13.18
C VAL A 574 -54.11 -1.35 -13.52
N LEU A 575 -53.92 -1.77 -14.77
CA LEU A 575 -52.66 -1.77 -15.46
C LEU A 575 -52.23 -0.33 -15.25
N TYR A 576 -51.29 -0.10 -14.33
CA TYR A 576 -50.75 1.21 -14.09
C TYR A 576 -50.42 1.73 -15.47
N ASN A 577 -51.20 2.71 -15.95
CA ASN A 577 -50.87 3.54 -17.09
C ASN A 577 -49.64 4.31 -16.63
N ALA A 578 -48.50 3.61 -16.61
CA ALA A 578 -47.20 4.20 -16.54
C ALA A 578 -47.23 5.16 -17.72
N SER A 579 -47.20 6.44 -17.40
CA SER A 579 -46.89 7.48 -18.37
C SER A 579 -45.81 6.93 -19.28
N THR A 580 -45.98 7.11 -20.60
CA THR A 580 -44.99 6.76 -21.61
C THR A 580 -43.76 7.68 -21.49
N GLU A 581 -43.23 7.82 -20.27
CA GLU A 581 -41.94 8.40 -20.00
C GLU A 581 -40.92 7.51 -20.70
N THR A 582 -40.31 8.10 -21.72
CA THR A 582 -39.20 7.58 -22.49
C THR A 582 -37.94 7.52 -21.63
N ASN A 583 -38.00 6.88 -20.46
CA ASN A 583 -36.84 6.72 -19.60
C ASN A 583 -35.86 5.78 -20.30
N ALA A 584 -34.58 6.17 -20.33
CA ALA A 584 -33.51 5.44 -20.99
C ALA A 584 -33.42 3.97 -20.50
N LEU A 585 -33.81 3.72 -19.25
CA LEU A 585 -33.90 2.39 -18.64
C LEU A 585 -34.89 1.44 -19.33
N SER A 586 -35.90 1.95 -20.04
CA SER A 586 -36.95 1.13 -20.67
C SER A 586 -36.42 0.15 -21.72
N LYS A 587 -35.25 0.46 -22.29
CA LYS A 587 -34.59 -0.35 -23.32
C LYS A 587 -33.46 -1.23 -22.78
N LEU A 588 -33.19 -1.21 -21.48
CA LEU A 588 -32.08 -1.98 -20.93
C LEU A 588 -32.45 -3.46 -20.73
N PRO A 589 -31.54 -4.39 -21.08
CA PRO A 589 -31.72 -5.80 -20.77
C PRO A 589 -31.55 -6.06 -19.26
N LEU A 590 -32.08 -7.17 -18.78
CA LEU A 590 -32.11 -7.49 -17.34
C LEU A 590 -30.72 -7.48 -16.68
N HIS A 591 -29.70 -8.00 -17.35
CA HIS A 591 -28.33 -7.99 -16.83
C HIS A 591 -27.76 -6.57 -16.68
N ALA A 592 -28.16 -5.63 -17.55
CA ALA A 592 -27.81 -4.23 -17.41
C ALA A 592 -28.47 -3.59 -16.18
N LEU A 593 -29.71 -3.98 -15.87
CA LEU A 593 -30.41 -3.51 -14.66
C LEU A 593 -29.76 -4.05 -13.38
N PHE A 594 -29.32 -5.31 -13.37
CA PHE A 594 -28.50 -5.81 -12.26
C PHE A 594 -27.17 -5.08 -12.15
N ASN A 595 -26.58 -4.68 -13.28
CA ASN A 595 -25.38 -3.85 -13.27
C ASN A 595 -25.63 -2.48 -12.63
N TRP A 596 -26.76 -1.86 -12.94
CA TRP A 596 -27.19 -0.63 -12.29
C TRP A 596 -27.42 -0.81 -10.79
N PHE A 597 -28.07 -1.91 -10.41
CA PHE A 597 -28.32 -2.23 -9.01
C PHE A 597 -27.03 -2.29 -8.19
N TYR A 598 -26.01 -3.05 -8.64
CA TYR A 598 -24.76 -3.10 -7.88
C TYR A 598 -24.02 -1.76 -7.90
N LEU A 599 -24.06 -1.00 -9.00
CA LEU A 599 -23.34 0.28 -9.08
C LEU A 599 -23.96 1.31 -8.13
N ILE A 600 -25.30 1.35 -8.05
CA ILE A 600 -26.05 2.17 -7.09
C ILE A 600 -25.73 1.72 -5.66
N TYR A 601 -25.69 0.41 -5.41
CA TYR A 601 -25.36 -0.12 -4.09
C TYR A 601 -23.94 0.27 -3.65
N GLU A 602 -22.93 0.07 -4.51
CA GLU A 602 -21.53 0.44 -4.27
C GLU A 602 -21.40 1.95 -4.02
N MET A 603 -22.07 2.77 -4.82
CA MET A 603 -22.08 4.23 -4.66
C MET A 603 -22.71 4.65 -3.33
N LYS A 604 -23.89 4.13 -2.97
CA LYS A 604 -24.63 4.64 -1.80
C LYS A 604 -24.14 4.06 -0.48
N PHE A 605 -23.77 2.79 -0.46
CA PHE A 605 -23.52 2.06 0.78
C PHE A 605 -22.04 1.82 1.06
N MET A 606 -21.18 1.76 0.02
CA MET A 606 -19.75 1.53 0.22
C MET A 606 -18.93 2.82 0.17
N PHE A 607 -19.06 3.62 -0.87
CA PHE A 607 -18.11 4.71 -1.12
C PHE A 607 -18.67 6.13 -0.96
N GLY A 608 -19.92 6.35 -1.34
CA GLY A 608 -20.57 7.66 -1.33
C GLY A 608 -21.44 7.87 -0.11
N ASP A 609 -22.60 8.48 -0.34
CA ASP A 609 -23.60 8.80 0.66
C ASP A 609 -24.92 8.11 0.32
N ILE A 610 -25.73 7.82 1.34
CA ILE A 610 -27.07 7.23 1.16
C ILE A 610 -27.97 8.11 0.28
N ASN A 611 -27.70 9.41 0.23
CA ASN A 611 -28.41 10.37 -0.61
C ASN A 611 -27.77 10.55 -2.00
N SER A 612 -26.63 9.91 -2.31
CA SER A 612 -26.06 9.93 -3.65
C SER A 612 -27.03 9.30 -4.65
N LYS A 613 -27.20 9.94 -5.81
CA LYS A 613 -28.09 9.47 -6.90
C LYS A 613 -27.43 9.70 -8.25
N PHE A 614 -27.77 8.86 -9.21
CA PHE A 614 -27.49 9.13 -10.62
C PHE A 614 -28.63 9.98 -11.18
N ALA A 615 -28.31 11.18 -11.67
CA ALA A 615 -29.31 12.13 -12.15
C ALA A 615 -30.04 11.64 -13.40
N ASP A 616 -29.34 10.93 -14.29
CA ASP A 616 -29.90 10.50 -15.59
C ASP A 616 -30.76 9.23 -15.51
N LEU A 617 -30.97 8.67 -14.32
CA LEU A 617 -31.87 7.53 -14.11
C LEU A 617 -33.33 7.94 -13.91
N ASN A 618 -33.57 9.21 -13.60
CA ASN A 618 -34.89 9.74 -13.24
C ASN A 618 -35.62 10.28 -14.46
#